data_AF-A0A837DV53-F1
#
_entry.id   AF-A0A837DV53-F1
#
_cell.length_a   1.000
_cell.length_b   1.000
_cell.length_c   1.000
_cell.angle_alpha   90.00
_cell.angle_beta   90.00
_cell.angle_gamma   90.00
#
_symmetry.space_group_name_H-M   'P 1'
#
loop_
_entity.id
_entity.type
_entity.pdbx_description
1 polymer ?
#
loop_
_entity_poly.entity_id
_entity_poly.type
_entity_poly.pdbx_seq_one_letter_code
_entity_poly.pdbx_strand_id
1 'polypeptide(L)' 'MSNNLKKLIDLLQSDTKLIGQFMSDPESVLENAGLSHDEKKAILSRDVNALNELGLTSSQAVGALSGAHSQRCRSVL' A
#
# COMPACT_ATOMS: atom_id res chain seq x y z
N MET A 1 0.61 -12.17 8.59
CA MET A 1 0.87 -10.71 8.59
C MET A 1 1.59 -10.31 9.86
N SER A 2 2.65 -9.49 9.78
CA SER A 2 3.27 -8.90 10.98
C SER A 2 2.42 -7.77 11.58
N ASN A 3 2.66 -7.41 12.85
CA ASN A 3 1.99 -6.27 13.49
C ASN A 3 2.28 -4.94 12.77
N ASN A 4 3.50 -4.80 12.22
CA ASN A 4 3.91 -3.60 11.50
C ASN A 4 3.21 -3.50 10.15
N LEU A 5 3.11 -4.60 9.41
CA LEU A 5 2.35 -4.67 8.16
C LEU A 5 0.88 -4.35 8.40
N LYS A 6 0.27 -4.95 9.44
CA LYS A 6 -1.11 -4.64 9.81
C LYS A 6 -1.33 -3.14 10.05
N LYS A 7 -0.47 -2.55 10.89
CA LYS A 7 -0.53 -1.13 11.22
C LYS A 7 -0.39 -0.25 9.99
N LEU A 8 0.53 -0.60 9.08
CA LEU A 8 0.69 0.14 7.83
C LEU A 8 -0.56 0.08 6.97
N ILE A 9 -1.17 -1.10 6.80
CA ILE A 9 -2.40 -1.26 6.02
C ILE A 9 -3.55 -0.47 6.65
N ASP A 10 -3.72 -0.51 7.97
CA ASP A 10 -4.74 0.27 8.68
C ASP A 10 -4.54 1.78 8.46
N LEU A 11 -3.28 2.25 8.46
CA LEU A 11 -2.95 3.65 8.18
C LEU A 11 -3.22 4.02 6.70
N LEU A 12 -2.83 3.17 5.76
CA LEU A 12 -3.10 3.38 4.33
C LEU A 12 -4.60 3.36 4.00
N GLN A 13 -5.45 2.77 4.84
CA GLN A 13 -6.90 2.79 4.65
C GLN A 13 -7.59 3.99 5.29
N SER A 14 -6.93 4.67 6.24
CA SER A 14 -7.55 5.73 7.06
C SER A 14 -6.93 7.11 6.85
N ASP A 15 -5.67 7.20 6.40
CA ASP A 15 -4.93 8.45 6.23
C ASP A 15 -4.70 8.77 4.75
N THR A 16 -5.52 9.68 4.21
CA THR A 16 -5.43 10.12 2.82
C THR A 16 -4.12 10.83 2.46
N LYS A 17 -3.43 11.44 3.43
CA LYS A 17 -2.12 12.06 3.19
C LYS A 17 -1.05 10.97 3.04
N LEU A 18 -1.09 9.96 3.90
CA LEU A 18 -0.16 8.83 3.82
C LEU A 18 -0.35 8.06 2.51
N ILE A 19 -1.59 7.89 2.03
CA ILE A 19 -1.86 7.34 0.70
C ILE A 19 -1.17 8.16 -0.38
N GLY A 20 -1.31 9.49 -0.37
CA GLY A 20 -0.67 10.37 -1.34
C GLY A 20 0.86 10.30 -1.32
N GLN A 21 1.45 10.21 -0.13
CA GLN A 21 2.89 10.01 0.04
C GLN A 21 3.32 8.64 -0.48
N PHE A 22 2.62 7.58 -0.11
CA PHE A 22 2.89 6.21 -0.57
C PHE A 22 2.76 6.06 -2.08
N MET A 23 1.83 6.79 -2.71
CA MET A 23 1.70 6.82 -4.18
C MET A 23 2.84 7.57 -4.87
N SER A 24 3.43 8.57 -4.21
CA SER A 24 4.51 9.40 -4.77
C SER A 24 5.89 8.79 -4.54
N ASP A 25 6.10 8.22 -3.36
CA ASP A 25 7.35 7.62 -2.91
C ASP A 25 7.05 6.49 -1.89
N PRO A 26 6.69 5.30 -2.39
CA PRO A 26 6.38 4.16 -1.52
C PRO A 26 7.62 3.70 -0.75
N GLU A 27 8.82 3.80 -1.32
CA GLU A 27 10.04 3.32 -0.67
C GLU A 27 10.31 4.08 0.63
N SER A 28 10.23 5.42 0.60
CA SER A 28 10.40 6.27 1.79
C SER A 28 9.36 5.97 2.89
N VAL A 29 8.11 5.69 2.50
CA VAL A 29 7.05 5.32 3.47
C VAL A 29 7.37 3.98 4.16
N LEU A 30 7.97 3.04 3.42
CA LEU A 30 8.29 1.70 3.92
C LEU A 30 9.61 1.64 4.70
N GLU A 31 10.54 2.58 4.52
CA GLU A 31 11.81 2.61 5.26
C GLU A 31 11.60 2.61 6.77
N ASN A 32 10.66 3.41 7.25
CA ASN A 32 10.37 3.58 8.68
C ASN A 32 9.25 2.67 9.21
N ALA A 33 8.66 1.84 8.35
CA ALA A 33 7.52 1.00 8.71
C ALA A 33 7.90 -0.27 9.49
N GLY A 34 9.20 -0.59 9.62
CA GLY A 34 9.67 -1.77 10.37
C GLY A 34 9.26 -3.10 9.73
N LEU A 35 9.07 -3.12 8.42
CA LEU A 35 8.67 -4.30 7.64
C LEU A 35 9.86 -5.18 7.28
N SER A 36 9.60 -6.47 7.11
CA SER A 36 10.60 -7.41 6.56
C SER A 36 10.89 -7.11 5.08
N HIS A 37 11.98 -7.67 4.55
CA HIS A 37 12.30 -7.57 3.13
C HIS A 37 11.16 -8.13 2.25
N ASP A 38 10.58 -9.26 2.62
CA ASP A 38 9.51 -9.91 1.86
C ASP A 38 8.21 -9.10 1.87
N GLU A 39 7.87 -8.48 3.02
CA GLU A 39 6.71 -7.60 3.12
C GLU A 39 6.88 -6.33 2.28
N LYS A 40 8.07 -5.70 2.35
CA LYS A 40 8.39 -4.54 1.51
C LYS A 40 8.32 -4.91 0.03
N LYS A 41 8.92 -6.04 -0.34
CA LYS A 41 8.94 -6.53 -1.72
C LYS A 41 7.53 -6.77 -2.24
N ALA A 42 6.68 -7.48 -1.49
CA ALA A 42 5.29 -7.76 -1.88
C ALA A 42 4.47 -6.48 -2.07
N ILE A 43 4.67 -5.48 -1.21
CA ILE A 43 4.01 -4.17 -1.32
C ILE A 43 4.51 -3.41 -2.56
N LEU A 44 5.82 -3.30 -2.74
CA LEU A 44 6.44 -2.55 -3.85
C LEU A 44 6.14 -3.19 -5.21
N SER A 45 6.15 -4.51 -5.29
CA SER A 45 5.84 -5.25 -6.53
C SER A 45 4.34 -5.28 -6.85
N ARG A 46 3.49 -4.78 -5.95
CA ARG A 46 2.04 -4.85 -6.03
C ARG A 46 1.52 -6.28 -6.25
N ASP A 47 2.22 -7.25 -5.70
CA ASP A 47 1.92 -8.67 -5.91
C ASP A 47 0.79 -9.09 -4.97
N VAL A 48 -0.42 -9.13 -5.52
CA VAL A 48 -1.65 -9.50 -4.79
C VAL A 48 -1.56 -10.92 -4.22
N ASN A 49 -0.89 -11.84 -4.91
CA ASN A 49 -0.74 -13.21 -4.42
C ASN A 49 0.20 -13.24 -3.22
N ALA A 50 1.36 -12.58 -3.33
CA ALA A 50 2.30 -12.48 -2.21
C ALA A 50 1.67 -11.77 -0.99
N LEU A 51 0.86 -10.73 -1.21
CA LEU A 51 0.13 -10.06 -0.13
C LEU A 51 -0.95 -10.94 0.52
N ASN A 52 -1.64 -11.76 -0.28
CA ASN A 52 -2.59 -12.74 0.24
C ASN A 52 -1.89 -13.81 1.09
N GLU A 53 -0.72 -14.28 0.66
CA GLU A 53 0.12 -15.20 1.45
C GLU A 53 0.60 -14.56 2.77
N LEU A 54 0.82 -13.24 2.76
CA LEU A 54 1.11 -12.47 3.96
C LEU A 54 -0.13 -12.25 4.85
N GLY A 55 -1.33 -12.64 4.41
CA GLY A 55 -2.56 -12.60 5.19
C GLY A 55 -3.43 -11.36 4.98
N LEU A 56 -3.21 -10.60 3.91
CA LEU A 56 -4.17 -9.60 3.46
C LEU A 56 -5.32 -10.29 2.74
N THR A 57 -6.54 -9.75 2.84
CA THR A 57 -7.60 -10.14 1.91
C THR A 57 -7.33 -9.56 0.53
N SER A 58 -7.85 -10.19 -0.53
CA SER A 58 -7.76 -9.63 -1.88
C SER A 58 -8.31 -8.20 -1.97
N SER A 59 -9.32 -7.84 -1.17
CA SER A 59 -9.85 -6.47 -1.10
C SER A 59 -8.89 -5.49 -0.43
N GLN A 60 -8.15 -5.91 0.60
CA GLN A 60 -7.12 -5.09 1.24
C GLN A 60 -5.90 -4.94 0.33
N ALA A 61 -5.45 -6.03 -0.30
CA ALA A 61 -4.34 -6.02 -1.24
C ALA A 61 -4.64 -5.13 -2.45
N VAL A 62 -5.83 -5.28 -3.05
CA VAL A 62 -6.28 -4.41 -4.12
C VAL A 62 -6.45 -2.98 -3.61
N GLY A 63 -7.12 -2.73 -2.48
CA GLY A 63 -7.35 -1.36 -1.98
C GLY A 63 -6.08 -0.59 -1.61
N ALA A 64 -5.11 -1.24 -0.97
CA ALA A 64 -3.84 -0.61 -0.57
C ALA A 64 -2.91 -0.32 -1.76
N LEU A 65 -2.96 -1.14 -2.81
CA LEU A 65 -2.11 -1.02 -4.00
C LEU A 65 -2.79 -0.32 -5.18
N SER A 66 -4.12 -0.22 -5.11
CA SER A 66 -4.92 0.54 -6.04
C SER A 66 -4.70 2.01 -5.74
N GLY A 67 -3.66 2.55 -6.37
CA GLY A 67 -3.67 3.95 -6.82
C GLY A 67 -4.83 4.22 -7.78
N ALA A 68 -6.06 3.80 -7.46
CA ALA A 68 -7.29 4.01 -8.21
C ALA A 68 -7.80 5.46 -8.11
N HIS A 69 -7.00 6.35 -7.53
CA HIS A 69 -6.85 7.67 -8.13
C HIS A 69 -5.85 7.58 -9.27
N SER A 70 -6.31 7.02 -10.40
CA SER A 70 -5.71 7.31 -11.68
C SER A 70 -5.52 8.83 -11.76
N GLN A 71 -4.36 9.29 -12.25
CA GLN A 71 -4.16 10.67 -12.68
C GLN A 71 -5.05 10.98 -13.91
N ARG A 72 -6.36 10.91 -13.72
CA ARG A 72 -7.39 11.41 -14.61
C ARG A 72 -8.29 12.36 -13.82
N CYS A 73 -7.70 13.31 -13.10
CA CYS A 73 -8.30 14.63 -13.01
C CYS A 73 -8.05 15.33 -14.35
N ARG A 74 -8.72 14.87 -15.41
CA ARG A 74 -9.00 15.75 -16.54
C ARG A 74 -10.26 16.49 -16.10
N SER A 75 -10.10 17.68 -15.54
CA SER A 75 -11.19 18.66 -15.54
C SER A 75 -11.60 18.79 -17.00
N VAL A 76 -12.72 18.20 -17.37
CA VAL A 76 -13.41 18.59 -18.59
C VAL A 76 -13.93 20.00 -18.29
N LEU A 77 -13.63 20.90 -19.24
CA LEU A 77 -13.96 22.33 -19.28
C LEU A 77 -15.37 22.65 -18.77
#